data_AF-A0A7Y3EPF2-F1
#
_entry.id   AF-A0A7Y3EPF2-F1
#
_cell.length_a   1.000
_cell.length_b   1.000
_cell.length_c   1.000
_cell.angle_alpha   90.00
_cell.angle_beta   90.00
_cell.angle_gamma   90.00
#
_symmetry.space_group_name_H-M   'P 1'
#
loop_
_entity.id
_entity.type
_entity.pdbx_description
1 polymer ?
#
loop_
_entity_poly.entity_id
_entity_poly.type
_entity_poly.pdbx_seq_one_letter_code
_entity_poly.pdbx_strand_id
1 'polypeptide(L)'
;MMFVYVLKSEIDGRLYVGMTINLANRIREHNLGRTKSTKGYRPWSLIHQEEYPDRITARNREKYLKSGYGKQWLKNKYKTVPYPPTCGMAGGAQLVTCLPGGNGRQGASKR
;
A
#
# COMPACT_ATOMS: atom_id res chain seq x y z
N MET A 1 11.83 -22.58 11.24
CA MET A 1 11.01 -21.37 11.08
C MET A 1 11.38 -20.68 9.77
N MET A 2 10.38 -20.15 9.07
CA MET A 2 10.51 -19.48 7.78
C MET A 2 9.72 -18.17 7.83
N PHE A 3 10.31 -17.09 7.32
CA PHE A 3 9.69 -15.77 7.29
C PHE A 3 9.18 -15.46 5.89
N VAL A 4 7.94 -15.01 5.78
CA VAL A 4 7.37 -14.42 4.57
C VAL A 4 7.42 -12.91 4.76
N TYR A 5 7.94 -12.19 3.78
CA TYR A 5 8.15 -10.75 3.90
C TYR A 5 7.70 -10.01 2.65
N VAL A 6 7.33 -8.74 2.85
CA VAL A 6 7.00 -7.80 1.79
C VAL A 6 7.82 -6.53 1.97
N LEU A 7 8.59 -6.21 0.94
CA LEU A 7 9.34 -4.96 0.84
C LEU A 7 8.59 -4.01 -0.08
N LYS A 8 8.64 -2.72 0.23
CA LYS A 8 8.17 -1.64 -0.62
C LYS A 8 9.37 -0.79 -1.04
N SER A 9 9.50 -0.55 -2.34
CA SER A 9 10.42 0.45 -2.84
C SER A 9 9.87 1.83 -2.49
N GLU A 10 10.70 2.69 -1.91
CA GLU A 10 10.29 4.07 -1.60
C GLU A 10 10.24 4.96 -2.85
N ILE A 11 10.97 4.59 -3.90
CA ILE A 11 11.02 5.34 -5.16
C ILE A 11 9.74 5.11 -5.96
N ASP A 12 9.47 3.87 -6.33
CA ASP A 12 8.37 3.54 -7.26
C ASP A 12 7.13 2.98 -6.55
N GLY A 13 7.17 2.82 -5.22
CA GLY A 13 6.09 2.19 -4.46
C GLY A 13 5.90 0.70 -4.77
N ARG A 14 6.82 0.08 -5.53
CA ARG A 14 6.74 -1.32 -5.94
C ARG A 14 6.82 -2.26 -4.76
N LEU A 15 5.99 -3.29 -4.78
CA LEU A 15 5.97 -4.33 -3.76
C LEU A 15 6.76 -5.54 -4.22
N TYR A 16 7.68 -6.01 -3.38
CA TYR A 16 8.42 -7.24 -3.55
C TYR A 16 8.00 -8.23 -2.46
N VAL A 17 7.58 -9.42 -2.85
CA VAL A 17 7.14 -10.48 -1.94
C VAL A 17 8.10 -11.66 -2.05
N GLY A 18 8.60 -12.13 -0.92
CA GLY A 18 9.47 -13.29 -0.86
C GLY A 18 9.38 -14.03 0.47
N MET A 19 10.12 -15.13 0.58
CA MET A 19 10.31 -15.85 1.84
C MET A 19 11.79 -16.13 2.10
N THR A 20 12.20 -16.18 3.36
CA THR A 20 13.59 -16.40 3.78
C THR A 20 13.63 -16.97 5.20
N ILE A 21 14.72 -17.64 5.54
CA ILE A 21 14.99 -18.07 6.91
C ILE A 21 15.56 -16.90 7.74
N ASN A 22 16.32 -16.02 7.10
CA ASN A 22 16.99 -14.88 7.76
C ASN A 22 16.53 -13.56 7.14
N LEU A 23 15.58 -12.90 7.79
CA LEU A 23 14.97 -11.66 7.29
C LEU A 23 15.94 -10.47 7.31
N ALA A 24 16.64 -10.26 8.42
CA ALA A 24 17.58 -9.15 8.59
C ALA A 24 18.70 -9.17 7.53
N ASN A 25 19.30 -10.35 7.30
CA ASN A 25 20.33 -10.49 6.28
C ASN A 25 19.78 -10.19 4.88
N ARG A 26 18.56 -10.67 4.58
CA ARG A 26 17.94 -10.49 3.28
C ARG A 26 17.63 -9.03 2.97
N ILE A 27 17.11 -8.27 3.93
CA ILE A 27 16.86 -6.83 3.78
C ILE A 27 18.16 -6.09 3.49
N ARG A 28 19.22 -6.40 4.25
CA ARG A 28 20.54 -5.82 4.05
C ARG A 28 21.07 -6.12 2.65
N GLU A 29 20.96 -7.36 2.16
CA GLU A 29 21.39 -7.72 0.81
C GLU A 29 20.63 -6.96 -0.30
N HIS A 30 19.33 -6.75 -0.13
CA HIS A 30 18.51 -5.96 -1.06
C HIS A 30 18.93 -4.49 -1.05
N ASN A 31 19.19 -3.89 0.12
CA ASN A 31 19.67 -2.51 0.23
C ASN A 31 21.13 -2.34 -0.23
N LEU A 32 21.96 -3.37 -0.10
CA LEU A 32 23.30 -3.41 -0.70
C LEU A 32 23.28 -3.59 -2.23
N GLY A 33 22.12 -3.89 -2.83
CA GLY A 33 21.99 -4.00 -4.28
C GLY A 33 22.62 -5.26 -4.87
N ARG A 34 22.83 -6.30 -4.06
CA ARG A 34 23.40 -7.58 -4.51
C ARG A 34 22.50 -8.35 -5.47
N THR A 35 21.22 -7.99 -5.51
CA THR A 35 20.24 -8.57 -6.43
C THR A 35 20.05 -7.65 -7.65
N LYS A 36 20.55 -8.09 -8.82
CA LYS A 36 20.55 -7.31 -10.08
C LYS A 36 19.19 -6.67 -10.39
N SER A 37 18.10 -7.41 -10.21
CA SER A 37 16.72 -6.96 -10.53
C SER A 37 16.10 -6.00 -9.51
N THR A 38 16.66 -5.87 -8.31
CA THR A 38 16.13 -5.00 -7.23
C THR A 38 17.07 -3.84 -6.88
N LYS A 39 18.27 -3.79 -7.49
CA LYS A 39 19.28 -2.74 -7.34
C LYS A 39 18.75 -1.33 -7.68
N GLY A 40 17.92 -1.23 -8.72
CA GLY A 40 17.45 0.06 -9.26
C GLY A 40 16.34 0.73 -8.44
N TYR A 41 15.76 0.00 -7.48
CA TYR A 41 14.55 0.40 -6.75
C TYR A 41 14.79 0.58 -5.25
N ARG A 42 16.06 0.71 -4.86
CA ARG A 42 16.47 0.99 -3.48
C ARG A 42 16.23 2.48 -3.18
N PRO A 43 15.88 2.86 -1.95
CA PRO A 43 15.84 2.04 -0.74
C PRO A 43 14.58 1.14 -0.66
N TRP A 44 14.76 -0.05 -0.09
CA TRP A 44 13.68 -0.98 0.21
C TRP A 44 13.32 -0.91 1.69
N SER A 45 12.04 -0.68 1.96
CA SER A 45 11.49 -0.61 3.31
C SER A 45 10.61 -1.82 3.58
N LEU A 46 10.82 -2.47 4.71
CA LEU A 46 10.03 -3.62 5.14
C LEU A 46 8.66 -3.12 5.62
N ILE A 47 7.59 -3.53 4.93
CA ILE A 47 6.22 -3.14 5.29
C ILE A 47 5.47 -4.26 6.01
N HIS A 48 5.81 -5.52 5.73
CA HIS A 48 5.09 -6.67 6.27
C HIS A 48 6.04 -7.85 6.47
N GLN A 49 5.86 -8.54 7.58
CA GLN A 49 6.57 -9.78 7.91
C GLN A 49 5.61 -10.74 8.63
N GLU A 50 5.73 -12.02 8.32
CA GLU A 50 4.98 -13.10 8.97
C GLU A 50 5.93 -14.28 9.19
N GLU A 51 5.84 -14.92 10.35
CA GLU A 51 6.62 -16.12 10.68
C GLU A 51 5.75 -17.36 10.55
N TYR A 52 6.33 -18.41 9.99
CA TYR A 52 5.70 -19.70 9.80
C TYR A 52 6.61 -20.83 10.31
N PRO A 53 6.04 -21.88 10.92
CA PRO A 53 6.82 -23.03 11.37
C PRO A 53 7.39 -23.82 10.18
N ASP A 54 6.61 -23.99 9.12
CA ASP A 54 6.91 -24.84 7.97
C ASP A 54 7.18 -24.08 6.68
N ARG A 55 7.99 -24.69 5.81
CA ARG A 55 8.23 -24.17 4.45
C ARG A 55 6.97 -24.21 3.58
N ILE A 56 6.11 -25.21 3.78
CA ILE A 56 4.90 -25.41 2.97
C ILE A 56 3.88 -24.31 3.27
N THR A 57 3.63 -24.03 4.55
CA THR A 57 2.71 -22.97 4.98
C THR A 57 3.20 -21.60 4.54
N ALA A 58 4.50 -21.32 4.73
CA ALA A 58 5.15 -20.11 4.22
C ALA A 58 4.98 -19.95 2.70
N ARG A 59 5.18 -21.03 1.93
CA ARG A 59 5.04 -21.02 0.47
C ARG A 59 3.60 -20.79 0.02
N ASN A 60 2.62 -21.40 0.68
CA ASN A 60 1.20 -21.16 0.39
C ASN A 60 0.84 -19.70 0.65
N ARG A 61 1.34 -19.12 1.74
CA ARG A 61 1.16 -17.70 2.03
C ARG A 61 1.83 -16.81 1.01
N GLU A 62 3.09 -17.08 0.64
CA GLU A 62 3.81 -16.34 -0.39
C GLU A 62 3.04 -16.35 -1.72
N LYS A 63 2.51 -17.51 -2.13
CA LYS A 63 1.69 -17.67 -3.33
C LYS A 63 0.41 -16.85 -3.25
N TYR A 64 -0.26 -16.85 -2.10
CA TYR A 64 -1.42 -15.98 -1.86
C TYR A 64 -1.06 -14.50 -2.00
N LEU A 65 0.02 -14.03 -1.36
CA LEU A 65 0.44 -12.63 -1.43
C LEU A 65 0.84 -12.19 -2.85
N LYS A 66 1.36 -13.09 -3.67
CA LYS A 66 1.66 -12.84 -5.09
C LYS A 66 0.41 -12.82 -5.98
N SER A 67 -0.71 -13.40 -5.54
CA SER A 67 -1.98 -13.40 -6.27
C SER A 67 -2.60 -12.00 -6.36
N GLY A 68 -3.59 -11.83 -7.26
CA GLY A 68 -4.32 -10.56 -7.40
C GLY A 68 -4.99 -10.12 -6.09
N TYR A 69 -5.69 -11.04 -5.42
CA TYR A 69 -6.32 -10.79 -4.12
C TYR A 69 -5.29 -10.44 -3.04
N GLY A 70 -4.16 -11.14 -2.98
CA GLY A 70 -3.08 -10.84 -2.04
C GLY A 70 -2.47 -9.46 -2.25
N LYS A 71 -2.27 -9.05 -3.51
CA LYS A 71 -1.83 -7.69 -3.85
C LYS A 71 -2.88 -6.64 -3.44
N GLN A 72 -4.17 -6.91 -3.66
CA GLN A 72 -5.26 -6.03 -3.21
C GLN A 72 -5.27 -5.90 -1.68
N TRP A 73 -5.08 -7.01 -0.97
CA TRP A 73 -5.01 -7.05 0.48
C TRP A 73 -3.82 -6.25 1.01
N LEU A 74 -2.63 -6.43 0.44
CA LEU A 74 -1.44 -5.64 0.79
C LEU A 74 -1.64 -4.15 0.53
N LYS A 75 -2.21 -3.80 -0.63
CA LYS A 75 -2.56 -2.41 -0.94
C LYS A 75 -3.51 -1.86 0.12
N ASN A 76 -4.60 -2.55 0.43
CA ASN A 76 -5.59 -2.10 1.42
C ASN A 76 -5.00 -1.95 2.82
N LYS A 77 -4.18 -2.91 3.26
CA LYS A 77 -3.54 -2.92 4.58
C LYS A 77 -2.52 -1.80 4.73
N TYR A 78 -1.73 -1.55 3.69
CA TYR A 78 -0.67 -0.54 3.65
C TYR A 78 -1.05 0.64 2.75
N LYS A 79 -2.34 0.97 2.70
CA LYS A 79 -2.83 2.21 2.10
C LYS A 79 -2.20 3.33 2.91
N THR A 80 -1.04 3.82 2.46
CA THR A 80 -0.64 5.19 2.74
C THR A 80 -1.76 6.00 2.14
N VAL A 81 -2.67 6.51 2.97
CA VAL A 81 -3.55 7.59 2.55
C VAL A 81 -2.63 8.65 1.97
N PRO A 82 -2.63 8.89 0.64
CA PRO A 82 -2.11 10.16 0.19
C PRO A 82 -3.06 11.16 0.84
N TYR A 83 -2.51 12.01 1.70
CA TYR A 83 -3.22 13.13 2.27
C TYR A 83 -4.07 13.82 1.19
N PRO A 84 -5.23 14.37 1.57
CA PRO A 84 -6.57 13.82 1.28
C PRO A 84 -6.86 13.63 -0.23
N PRO A 85 -7.97 13.01 -0.64
CA PRO A 85 -8.48 13.25 -1.99
C PRO A 85 -8.64 14.77 -2.14
N THR A 86 -7.76 15.40 -2.92
CA THR A 86 -8.09 16.73 -3.46
C THR A 86 -9.36 16.48 -4.24
N CYS A 87 -10.50 16.89 -3.66
CA CYS A 87 -11.74 17.04 -4.38
C CYS A 87 -11.37 17.72 -5.68
N GLY A 88 -11.59 17.03 -6.80
CA GLY A 88 -11.14 17.49 -8.10
C GLY A 88 -11.57 18.93 -8.28
N MET A 89 -10.59 19.82 -8.30
CA MET A 89 -10.71 21.13 -8.91
C MET A 89 -10.96 20.84 -10.40
N ALA A 90 -12.22 20.63 -10.77
CA ALA A 90 -12.67 20.94 -12.12
C ALA A 90 -12.62 22.46 -12.21
N GLY A 91 -11.68 22.97 -13.01
CA GLY A 91 -11.40 24.39 -13.11
C GLY A 91 -12.63 25.22 -13.54
N GLY A 92 -12.68 26.44 -13.03
CA GLY A 92 -13.47 27.52 -13.61
C GLY A 92 -14.47 28.17 -12.66
N ALA A 93 -14.10 29.38 -12.21
CA ALA A 93 -14.95 30.46 -11.69
C ALA A 93 -15.36 30.45 -10.20
N GLN A 94 -14.86 31.52 -9.55
CA GLN A 94 -15.28 32.22 -8.34
C GLN A 94 -15.43 31.46 -7.01
N LEU A 95 -14.53 31.83 -6.10
CA LEU A 95 -14.72 31.86 -4.65
C LEU A 95 -16.14 32.27 -4.25
N VAL A 96 -16.85 31.39 -3.54
CA VAL A 96 -17.92 31.78 -2.63
C VAL A 96 -17.69 31.08 -1.30
N THR A 97 -17.25 31.86 -0.32
CA THR A 97 -17.19 31.47 1.08
C THR A 97 -18.61 31.33 1.60
N CYS A 98 -19.08 30.10 1.78
CA CYS A 98 -20.35 29.84 2.46
C CYS A 98 -20.07 29.41 3.90
N LEU A 99 -20.21 30.38 4.81
CA LEU A 99 -20.29 30.17 6.26
C LEU A 99 -21.49 29.28 6.62
N PRO A 100 -21.48 28.62 7.80
CA PRO A 100 -22.54 27.71 8.21
C PRO A 100 -23.77 28.51 8.68
N GLY A 101 -24.95 28.19 8.17
CA GLY A 101 -26.18 28.79 8.67
C GLY A 101 -27.44 28.26 8.00
N GLY A 102 -28.37 27.74 8.82
CA GLY A 102 -29.80 27.82 8.52
C GLY A 102 -30.50 26.51 8.16
N ASN A 103 -31.08 25.89 9.18
CA ASN A 103 -32.29 25.07 9.06
C ASN A 103 -33.39 25.88 8.35
N GLY A 104 -34.02 25.34 7.31
CA GLY A 104 -35.12 26.02 6.62
C GLY A 104 -35.97 25.07 5.78
N ARG A 105 -37.09 24.65 6.35
CA ARG A 105 -38.16 23.84 5.74
C ARG A 105 -38.90 24.58 4.61
N GLN A 106 -39.71 23.79 3.90
CA GLN A 106 -40.86 24.13 3.04
C GLN A 106 -40.45 24.44 1.59
N GLY A 107 -40.99 23.80 0.55
CA GLY A 107 -42.33 23.25 0.36
C GLY A 107 -42.94 24.01 -0.81
N ALA A 108 -43.15 23.37 -1.96
CA ALA A 108 -43.96 23.95 -3.04
C ALA A 108 -44.41 22.87 -4.03
N SER A 109 -45.68 22.52 -3.87
CA SER A 109 -46.56 21.92 -4.87
C SER A 109 -46.55 22.72 -6.20
N LYS A 110 -46.43 22.02 -7.33
CA LYS A 110 -46.92 22.45 -8.65
C LYS A 110 -47.61 21.22 -9.24
N ARG A 111 -48.94 21.24 -9.29
CA ARG A 111 -49.75 21.43 -10.51
C ARG A 111 -49.49 20.37 -11.56
#